data_AF-A0A356MQV5-F1
#
_entry.id   AF-A0A356MQV5-F1
#
_cell.length_a   1.000
_cell.length_b   1.000
_cell.length_c   1.000
_cell.angle_alpha   90.00
_cell.angle_beta   90.00
_cell.angle_gamma   90.00
#
_symmetry.space_group_name_H-M   'P 1'
#
loop_
_entity.id
_entity.type
_entity.pdbx_description
1 polymer ?
#
loop_
_entity_poly.entity_id
_entity_poly.type
_entity_poly.pdbx_seq_one_letter_code
_entity_poly.pdbx_strand_id
1 'polypeptide(L)'
;MSQFADGGIVGSKPYTSSAQYIKKMGPYCKGCHYIPNAKIGKDACPFNALYWHFHVRNRTKLERNPRIGMAYRTWDKMAPEKQQALLETAEMNLD
;
A
#
# COMPACT_ATOMS: atom_id res chain seq x y z
N MET A 1 10.65 2.53 14.69
CA MET A 1 9.42 3.27 14.28
C MET A 1 9.11 3.19 12.77
N SER A 2 9.92 3.78 11.87
CA SER A 2 9.58 3.88 10.43
C SER A 2 9.51 2.54 9.69
N GLN A 3 10.58 1.73 9.74
CA GLN A 3 10.66 0.47 8.98
C GLN A 3 9.95 -0.72 9.64
N PHE A 4 9.51 -0.56 10.90
CA PHE A 4 8.88 -1.63 11.69
C PHE A 4 9.74 -2.92 11.83
N ALA A 5 11.05 -2.83 11.60
CA ALA A 5 11.98 -3.96 11.71
C ALA A 5 12.17 -4.47 13.14
N ASP A 6 11.84 -3.63 14.14
CA ASP A 6 11.85 -3.97 15.56
C ASP A 6 10.60 -4.75 16.01
N GLY A 7 9.69 -5.10 15.09
CA GLY A 7 8.47 -5.84 15.40
C GLY A 7 7.45 -5.04 16.22
N GLY A 8 7.66 -3.74 16.42
CA GLY A 8 6.74 -2.84 17.10
C GLY A 8 7.17 -2.37 18.48
N ILE A 9 8.46 -2.48 18.82
CA ILE A 9 9.01 -1.93 20.08
C ILE A 9 8.74 -0.41 20.18
N VAL A 10 8.95 0.34 19.09
CA VAL A 10 8.80 1.81 19.06
C VAL A 10 7.49 2.25 18.38
N GLY A 11 6.57 1.33 18.10
CA GLY A 11 5.28 1.68 17.50
C GLY A 11 4.39 0.47 17.28
N SER A 12 3.08 0.60 17.47
CA SER A 12 2.18 -0.55 17.45
C SER A 12 1.82 -1.08 16.04
N LYS A 13 2.25 -0.39 14.98
CA LYS A 13 1.97 -0.75 13.58
C LYS A 13 3.05 -0.17 12.63
N PRO A 14 3.27 -0.77 11.44
CA PRO A 14 4.08 -0.16 10.40
C PRO A 14 3.39 1.10 9.87
N TYR A 15 4.17 2.14 9.64
CA TYR A 15 3.69 3.39 9.04
C TYR A 15 3.84 3.31 7.52
N THR A 16 2.92 2.58 6.89
CA THR A 16 2.79 2.51 5.43
C THR A 16 1.51 3.19 4.97
N SER A 17 1.52 3.73 3.76
CA SER A 17 0.37 4.43 3.20
C SER A 17 0.33 4.34 1.69
N SER A 18 -0.86 4.48 1.11
CA SER A 18 -1.03 4.71 -0.33
C SER A 18 -0.92 6.21 -0.67
N ALA A 19 -1.00 6.54 -1.96
CA ALA A 19 -0.98 7.91 -2.45
C ALA A 19 -2.08 8.81 -1.84
N GLN A 20 -3.17 8.23 -1.31
CA GLN A 20 -4.25 8.98 -0.69
C GLN A 20 -3.79 9.72 0.57
N TYR A 21 -2.87 9.14 1.35
CA TYR A 21 -2.31 9.84 2.51
C TYR A 21 -1.47 11.03 2.06
N ILE A 22 -0.56 10.81 1.11
CA ILE A 22 0.32 11.87 0.56
C ILE A 22 -0.52 13.03 0.00
N LYS A 23 -1.55 12.71 -0.78
CA LYS A 23 -2.48 13.70 -1.35
C LYS A 23 -3.21 14.51 -0.27
N LYS A 24 -3.60 13.88 0.83
CA LYS A 24 -4.30 14.56 1.94
C LYS A 24 -3.35 15.49 2.72
N MET A 25 -2.08 15.14 2.81
CA MET A 25 -1.11 15.82 3.69
C MET A 25 -0.37 16.99 3.04
N GLY A 26 -0.54 17.22 1.73
CA GLY A 26 0.12 18.35 1.08
C GLY A 26 -0.13 18.47 -0.43
N PRO A 27 0.49 19.46 -1.09
CA PRO A 27 0.25 19.79 -2.49
C PRO A 27 1.01 18.90 -3.49
N TYR A 28 1.79 17.92 -3.03
CA TYR A 28 2.75 17.16 -3.84
C TYR A 28 2.15 16.45 -5.05
N CYS A 29 0.87 16.06 -4.98
CA CYS A 29 0.21 15.40 -6.10
C CYS A 29 -0.20 16.37 -7.22
N LYS A 30 -0.21 17.69 -6.97
CA LYS A 30 -0.56 18.69 -7.99
C LYS A 30 0.61 18.82 -8.98
N GLY A 31 0.36 18.46 -10.24
CA GLY A 31 1.39 18.48 -11.29
C GLY A 31 2.37 17.30 -11.23
N CYS A 32 2.13 16.31 -10.38
CA CYS A 32 2.90 15.07 -10.38
C CYS A 32 2.64 14.30 -11.68
N HIS A 33 3.68 13.68 -12.25
CA HIS A 33 3.55 12.77 -13.41
C HIS A 33 2.55 11.64 -13.14
N TYR A 34 2.57 11.11 -11.91
CA TYR A 34 1.68 10.03 -11.52
C TYR A 34 0.32 10.53 -11.01
N ILE A 35 -0.72 9.77 -11.33
CA ILE A 35 -2.10 10.03 -10.95
C ILE A 35 -2.36 9.36 -9.57
N PRO A 36 -2.60 10.13 -8.49
CA PRO A 36 -2.75 9.58 -7.13
C PRO A 36 -4.03 8.74 -6.93
N ASN A 37 -5.04 8.97 -7.77
CA ASN A 37 -6.30 8.24 -7.74
C ASN A 37 -6.28 6.97 -8.59
N ALA A 38 -5.40 6.88 -9.60
CA ALA A 38 -5.20 5.67 -10.38
C ALA A 38 -4.44 4.63 -9.55
N LYS A 39 -4.91 3.39 -9.55
CA LYS A 39 -4.38 2.32 -8.69
C LYS A 39 -3.51 1.30 -9.44
N ILE A 40 -3.72 1.18 -10.75
CA ILE A 40 -3.14 0.16 -11.63
C ILE A 40 -2.63 0.86 -12.89
N GLY A 41 -1.58 0.33 -13.51
CA GLY A 41 -1.02 0.82 -14.78
C GLY A 41 0.12 1.82 -14.61
N LYS A 42 0.78 2.14 -15.73
CA LYS A 42 2.03 2.93 -15.79
C LYS A 42 1.95 4.33 -15.18
N ASP A 43 0.79 4.98 -15.28
CA ASP A 43 0.61 6.36 -14.78
C ASP A 43 0.07 6.38 -13.35
N ALA A 44 -0.21 5.21 -12.74
CA ALA A 44 -0.67 5.14 -11.36
C ALA A 44 0.46 5.47 -10.39
N CYS A 45 0.15 6.23 -9.33
CA CYS A 45 1.15 6.50 -8.29
C CYS A 45 1.65 5.17 -7.68
N PRO A 46 2.98 4.90 -7.71
CA PRO A 46 3.52 3.60 -7.27
C PRO A 46 3.14 3.22 -5.84
N PHE A 47 2.98 4.21 -4.95
CA PHE A 47 2.52 4.01 -3.57
C PHE A 47 1.18 3.27 -3.47
N ASN A 48 0.30 3.36 -4.48
CA ASN A 48 -0.98 2.66 -4.47
C ASN A 48 -0.83 1.15 -4.59
N ALA A 49 -0.04 0.69 -5.57
CA ALA A 49 0.21 -0.74 -5.79
C ALA A 49 1.15 -1.29 -4.71
N LEU A 50 2.25 -0.58 -4.41
CA LEU A 50 3.24 -0.98 -3.41
C LEU A 50 2.66 -1.09 -2.00
N TYR A 51 1.66 -0.28 -1.65
CA TYR A 51 0.95 -0.40 -0.38
C TYR A 51 0.29 -1.78 -0.23
N TRP A 52 -0.38 -2.27 -1.28
CA TRP A 52 -1.01 -3.58 -1.25
C TRP A 52 0.02 -4.71 -1.32
N HIS A 53 1.02 -4.59 -2.20
CA HIS A 53 2.15 -5.52 -2.29
C HIS A 53 2.82 -5.74 -0.93
N PHE A 54 3.12 -4.66 -0.20
CA PHE A 54 3.68 -4.73 1.14
C PHE A 54 2.81 -5.54 2.12
N HIS A 55 1.50 -5.34 2.11
CA HIS A 55 0.60 -6.03 3.02
C HIS A 55 0.45 -7.51 2.64
N VAL A 56 0.31 -7.81 1.35
CA VAL A 56 0.16 -9.18 0.84
C VAL A 56 1.39 -10.01 1.17
N ARG A 57 2.60 -9.53 0.82
CA ARG A 57 3.84 -10.27 1.07
C ARG A 57 4.15 -10.48 2.55
N ASN A 58 3.62 -9.62 3.44
CA ASN A 58 3.82 -9.69 4.88
C ASN A 58 2.59 -10.19 5.65
N ARG A 59 1.58 -10.75 4.97
CA ARG A 59 0.29 -11.10 5.56
C ARG A 59 0.42 -11.96 6.82
N THR A 60 1.22 -13.03 6.76
CA THR A 60 1.41 -13.96 7.88
C THR A 60 1.96 -13.29 9.15
N LYS A 61 2.72 -12.19 9.00
CA LYS A 61 3.29 -11.42 10.12
C LYS A 61 2.35 -10.34 10.65
N LEU A 62 1.50 -9.79 9.79
CA LEU A 62 0.77 -8.54 10.08
C LEU A 62 -0.75 -8.70 10.19
N GLU A 63 -1.35 -9.77 9.66
CA GLU A 63 -2.82 -9.91 9.60
C GLU A 63 -3.48 -9.99 10.97
N ARG A 64 -2.74 -10.50 11.97
CA ARG A 64 -3.20 -10.56 13.37
C ARG A 64 -3.03 -9.24 14.12
N ASN A 65 -2.40 -8.22 13.52
CA ASN A 65 -2.27 -6.91 14.16
C ASN A 65 -3.64 -6.18 14.14
N PRO A 66 -4.21 -5.86 15.32
CA PRO A 66 -5.56 -5.28 15.40
C PRO A 66 -5.68 -3.91 14.73
N ARG A 67 -4.58 -3.17 14.55
CA ARG A 67 -4.59 -1.86 13.89
C ARG A 67 -4.44 -1.94 12.36
N ILE A 68 -4.14 -3.12 11.82
CA ILE A 68 -3.92 -3.35 10.38
C ILE A 68 -5.00 -4.26 9.79
N GLY A 69 -5.67 -5.08 10.60
CA GLY A 69 -6.64 -6.09 10.14
C GLY A 69 -7.71 -5.59 9.16
N MET A 70 -8.12 -4.32 9.23
CA MET A 70 -9.04 -3.75 8.24
C MET A 70 -8.47 -3.69 6.81
N ALA A 71 -7.17 -3.44 6.63
CA ALA A 71 -6.55 -3.46 5.31
C ALA A 71 -6.70 -4.84 4.66
N TYR A 72 -6.49 -5.93 5.42
CA TYR A 72 -6.66 -7.29 4.93
C TYR A 72 -8.13 -7.61 4.59
N ARG A 73 -9.09 -7.18 5.41
CA ARG A 73 -10.51 -7.32 5.07
C ARG A 73 -10.89 -6.56 3.80
N THR A 74 -10.30 -5.39 3.56
CA THR A 74 -10.49 -4.64 2.32
C THR A 74 -9.87 -5.36 1.14
N TRP A 75 -8.67 -5.90 1.30
CA TRP A 75 -8.00 -6.72 0.28
C TRP A 75 -8.85 -7.93 -0.11
N ASP A 76 -9.31 -8.71 0.88
CA ASP A 76 -10.07 -9.95 0.68
C ASP A 76 -11.43 -9.73 -0.02
N LYS A 77 -11.96 -8.51 0.03
CA LYS A 77 -13.20 -8.12 -0.66
C LYS A 77 -12.98 -7.64 -2.09
N MET A 78 -11.74 -7.43 -2.52
CA MET A 78 -11.45 -7.04 -3.90
C MET A 78 -11.62 -8.25 -4.83
N ALA A 79 -12.11 -7.99 -6.04
CA ALA A 79 -12.18 -9.00 -7.08
C ALA A 79 -10.77 -9.56 -7.38
N PRO A 80 -10.61 -10.88 -7.61
CA PRO A 80 -9.31 -11.50 -7.85
C PRO A 80 -8.50 -10.83 -8.97
N GLU A 81 -9.17 -10.41 -10.04
CA GLU A 81 -8.56 -9.75 -11.20
C GLU A 81 -7.95 -8.40 -10.79
N LYS A 82 -8.61 -7.69 -9.88
CA LYS A 82 -8.11 -6.41 -9.34
C LYS A 82 -6.93 -6.63 -8.40
N GLN A 83 -6.96 -7.68 -7.58
CA GLN A 83 -5.83 -8.04 -6.73
C GLN A 83 -4.60 -8.34 -7.61
N GLN A 84 -4.77 -9.19 -8.62
CA GLN A 84 -3.71 -9.56 -9.55
C GLN A 84 -3.11 -8.34 -10.25
N ALA A 85 -3.95 -7.48 -10.84
CA ALA A 85 -3.48 -6.28 -11.53
C ALA A 85 -2.74 -5.27 -10.61
N LEU A 86 -3.12 -5.20 -9.33
CA LEU A 86 -2.39 -4.41 -8.32
C LEU A 86 -1.00 -4.99 -8.05
N LEU A 87 -0.89 -6.32 -7.95
CA LEU A 87 0.39 -6.99 -7.72
C LEU A 87 1.30 -6.88 -8.95
N GLU A 88 0.78 -7.11 -10.15
CA GLU A 88 1.53 -6.93 -11.40
C GLU A 88 2.03 -5.49 -11.57
N THR A 89 1.16 -4.50 -11.27
CA THR A 89 1.60 -3.09 -11.26
C THR A 89 2.71 -2.87 -10.24
N ALA A 90 2.65 -3.50 -9.06
CA ALA A 90 3.70 -3.36 -8.06
C ALA A 90 5.03 -3.97 -8.52
N GLU A 91 5.02 -5.17 -9.10
CA GLU A 91 6.24 -5.82 -9.62
C GLU A 91 6.89 -4.99 -10.72
N MET A 92 6.10 -4.46 -11.67
CA MET A 92 6.61 -3.54 -12.71
C MET A 92 7.29 -2.28 -12.15
N ASN A 93 6.98 -1.87 -10.92
CA ASN A 93 7.63 -0.73 -10.26
C ASN A 93 8.83 -1.13 -9.38
N LEU A 94 9.09 -2.42 -9.19
CA LEU A 94 10.22 -2.95 -8.42
C LEU A 94 11.36 -3.47 -9.31
N ASP A 95 11.05 -3.81 -10.56
CA ASP A 95 12.02 -4.13 -11.63
C ASP A 95 12.70 -2.86 -12.18
#